data_AF-A0A558AXM7-F1
#
_entry.id   AF-A0A558AXM7-F1
#
_cell.length_a   1.000
_cell.length_b   1.000
_cell.length_c   1.000
_cell.angle_alpha   90.00
_cell.angle_beta   90.00
_cell.angle_gamma   90.00
#
_symmetry.space_group_name_H-M   'P 1'
#
loop_
_entity.id
_entity.type
_entity.pdbx_description
1 polymer ?
#
loop_
_entity_poly.entity_id
_entity_poly.type
_entity_poly.pdbx_seq_one_letter_code
_entity_poly.pdbx_strand_id
1 'polypeptide(L)' 'MEKYSSEQIDRLLEQKRENNQLKSHENCTHEDIVKCFLNGKAHSYVCMDCGYSNKSRAAFFSYPESDRQMG' A
#
# COMPACT_ATOMS: atom_id res chain seq x y z
N MET A 1 -6.41 -7.02 -11.75
CA MET A 1 -5.72 -6.79 -10.45
C MET A 1 -4.56 -7.77 -10.40
N GLU A 2 -3.35 -7.28 -10.61
CA GLU A 2 -2.14 -8.11 -10.62
C GLU A 2 -1.94 -8.76 -9.25
N LYS A 3 -1.49 -10.02 -9.25
CA LYS A 3 -1.27 -10.82 -8.04
C LYS A 3 0.24 -10.87 -7.79
N TYR A 4 0.69 -10.30 -6.69
CA TYR A 4 2.08 -10.38 -6.28
C TYR A 4 2.21 -11.25 -5.03
N SER A 5 3.23 -12.10 -4.99
CA SER A 5 3.60 -12.78 -3.75
C SER A 5 4.23 -11.79 -2.76
N SER A 6 4.21 -12.13 -1.47
CA SER A 6 4.92 -11.35 -0.45
C SER A 6 6.38 -11.09 -0.82
N GLU A 7 7.07 -12.10 -1.34
CA GLU A 7 8.48 -12.00 -1.74
C GLU A 7 8.69 -11.07 -2.94
N GLN A 8 7.75 -11.06 -3.90
CA GLN A 8 7.82 -10.14 -5.04
C GLN A 8 7.60 -8.69 -4.60
N ILE A 9 6.63 -8.45 -3.72
CA ILE A 9 6.37 -7.11 -3.20
C ILE A 9 7.59 -6.61 -2.42
N ASP A 10 8.16 -7.44 -1.56
CA ASP A 10 9.32 -7.08 -0.75
C ASP A 10 10.51 -6.65 -1.63
N ARG A 11 10.83 -7.45 -2.66
CA ARG A 11 11.87 -7.11 -3.64
C ARG A 11 11.59 -5.82 -4.40
N LEU A 12 10.34 -5.58 -4.81
CA LEU A 12 9.98 -4.37 -5.53
C LEU A 12 10.06 -3.13 -4.63
N LEU A 13 9.64 -3.23 -3.37
CA LEU A 13 9.76 -2.15 -2.40
C LEU A 13 11.22 -1.86 -2.07
N GLU A 14 12.05 -2.89 -1.91
CA GLU A 14 13.49 -2.74 -1.70
C GLU A 14 14.14 -2.01 -2.88
N GLN A 15 13.87 -2.43 -4.11
CA GLN A 15 14.36 -1.74 -5.31
C GLN A 15 13.91 -0.28 -5.38
N LYS A 16 12.65 0.01 -5.07
CA LYS A 16 12.15 1.40 -5.04
C LYS A 16 12.80 2.21 -3.92
N ARG A 17 13.10 1.58 -2.79
CA ARG A 17 13.79 2.22 -1.66
C ARG A 17 15.22 2.59 -2.03
N GLU A 18 15.96 1.67 -2.62
CA GLU A 18 17.33 1.92 -3.09
C GLU A 18 17.38 3.02 -4.14
N ASN A 19 16.36 3.09 -5.01
CA ASN A 19 16.23 4.13 -6.03
C ASN A 19 15.62 5.45 -5.52
N ASN A 20 15.34 5.58 -4.21
CA ASN A 20 14.67 6.76 -3.62
C ASN A 20 13.30 7.10 -4.28
N GLN A 21 12.61 6.09 -4.81
CA GLN A 21 11.30 6.21 -5.46
C GLN A 21 10.14 6.02 -4.50
N LEU A 22 10.40 5.58 -3.27
CA LEU A 22 9.37 5.51 -2.23
C LEU A 22 9.07 6.89 -1.68
N LYS A 23 7.81 7.31 -1.81
CA LYS A 23 7.30 8.51 -1.15
C LYS A 23 7.24 8.27 0.35
N SER A 24 7.45 9.33 1.12
CA SER A 24 7.15 9.33 2.56
C SER A 24 5.69 8.97 2.77
N HIS A 25 5.42 8.09 3.74
CA HIS A 25 4.08 7.62 4.04
C HIS A 25 3.06 8.77 4.22
N GLU A 26 3.51 9.86 4.85
CA GLU A 26 2.75 11.06 5.16
C GLU A 26 2.26 11.82 3.91
N ASN A 27 2.99 11.69 2.81
CA ASN A 27 2.71 12.37 1.54
C ASN A 27 2.17 11.40 0.47
N CYS A 28 1.85 10.17 0.86
CA CYS A 28 1.38 9.14 -0.06
C CYS A 28 -0.15 9.14 -0.14
N THR A 29 -0.69 9.30 -1.34
CA THR A 29 -2.13 9.19 -1.65
C THR A 29 -2.62 7.74 -1.73
N HIS A 30 -1.72 6.77 -1.57
CA HIS A 30 -2.00 5.35 -1.69
C HIS A 30 -2.75 4.96 -2.98
N GLU A 31 -2.36 5.52 -4.12
CA GLU A 31 -3.02 5.24 -5.40
C GLU A 31 -2.65 3.85 -5.94
N ASP A 32 -1.40 3.43 -5.80
CA ASP A 32 -0.91 2.14 -6.31
C ASP A 32 -0.92 1.05 -5.23
N ILE A 33 -2.11 0.50 -4.95
CA ILE A 33 -2.31 -0.57 -3.95
C ILE A 33 -2.49 -1.93 -4.63
N VAL A 34 -1.56 -2.83 -4.36
CA VAL A 34 -1.58 -4.22 -4.83
C VAL A 34 -2.03 -5.18 -3.73
N LYS A 35 -2.52 -6.36 -4.12
CA LYS A 35 -2.88 -7.44 -3.19
C LYS A 35 -1.71 -8.40 -3.04
N CYS A 36 -1.24 -8.55 -1.82
CA CYS A 36 -0.20 -9.48 -1.40
C CYS A 36 -0.80 -10.85 -1.12
N PHE A 37 -0.21 -11.88 -1.72
CA PHE A 37 -0.54 -13.28 -1.45
C PHE A 37 0.61 -13.96 -0.72
N LEU A 38 0.29 -14.66 0.37
CA LEU A 38 1.21 -15.49 1.12
C LEU A 38 0.71 -16.94 1.03
N ASN A 39 1.55 -17.85 0.54
CA ASN A 39 1.22 -19.28 0.37
C ASN A 39 -0.10 -19.50 -0.42
N GLY A 40 -0.30 -18.72 -1.49
CA GLY A 40 -1.50 -18.81 -2.35
C GLY A 40 -2.78 -18.23 -1.75
N LYS A 41 -2.74 -17.68 -0.52
CA LYS A 41 -3.89 -17.04 0.12
C LYS A 41 -3.71 -15.53 0.15
N ALA A 42 -4.80 -14.79 -0.01
CA ALA A 42 -4.79 -13.34 0.15
C ALA A 42 -4.35 -13.01 1.59
N HIS A 43 -3.26 -12.26 1.73
CA HIS A 43 -2.63 -11.98 3.01
C HIS A 43 -2.88 -10.54 3.46
N SER A 44 -2.54 -9.59 2.59
CA SER A 44 -2.65 -8.14 2.87
C SER A 44 -2.72 -7.35 1.57
N TYR A 45 -2.95 -6.05 1.71
CA TYR A 45 -2.80 -5.06 0.65
C TYR A 45 -1.54 -4.25 0.95
N VAL A 46 -0.82 -3.86 -0.09
CA VAL A 46 0.43 -3.12 0.03
C VAL A 46 0.42 -1.97 -0.96
N CYS A 47 0.80 -0.78 -0.52
CA CYS A 47 0.98 0.38 -1.36
C CYS A 47 2.41 0.37 -1.92
N MET A 48 2.53 0.38 -3.24
CA MET A 48 3.80 0.36 -3.95
C MET A 48 4.47 1.74 -4.05
N ASP A 49 3.76 2.81 -3.66
CA ASP A 49 4.31 4.17 -3.60
C ASP A 49 5.07 4.44 -2.29
N CYS A 50 4.61 3.91 -1.16
CA CYS A 50 5.21 4.17 0.16
C CYS A 50 5.57 2.92 0.97
N GLY A 51 5.25 1.72 0.48
CA GLY A 51 5.50 0.46 1.17
C GLY A 51 4.56 0.16 2.34
N TYR A 52 3.57 1.02 2.61
CA TYR A 52 2.58 0.77 3.66
C TYR A 52 1.78 -0.50 3.36
N SER A 53 1.63 -1.37 4.35
CA SER A 53 0.87 -2.61 4.21
C SER A 53 -0.22 -2.73 5.28
N ASN A 54 -1.40 -3.21 4.88
CA ASN A 54 -2.52 -3.41 5.79
C ASN A 54 -3.41 -4.56 5.31
N LYS A 55 -4.05 -5.28 6.23
CA LYS A 55 -5.01 -6.36 5.91
C LYS A 55 -6.28 -5.83 5.25
N SER A 56 -6.66 -4.59 5.54
CA SER A 56 -7.84 -3.95 4.96
C SER A 56 -7.46 -2.93 3.90
N ARG A 57 -8.08 -3.02 2.71
CA ARG A 57 -7.92 -2.02 1.65
C ARG A 57 -8.46 -0.65 2.09
N ALA A 58 -9.48 -0.60 2.94
CA ALA A 58 -10.06 0.65 3.43
C ALA A 58 -9.09 1.46 4.32
N ALA A 59 -8.09 0.82 4.92
CA ALA A 59 -7.07 1.52 5.71
C ALA A 59 -6.25 2.51 4.88
N PHE A 60 -6.13 2.27 3.58
CA PHE A 60 -5.44 3.17 2.64
C PHE A 60 -6.29 4.36 2.22
N PHE A 61 -7.61 4.23 2.32
CA PHE A 61 -8.59 5.27 2.01
C PHE A 61 -9.18 5.86 3.29
N SER A 62 -8.50 5.75 4.43
CA SER A 62 -8.92 6.44 5.65
C SER A 62 -8.70 7.93 5.43
N TYR A 63 -9.68 8.53 4.76
CA TYR A 63 -9.81 9.97 4.58
C TYR A 63 -9.62 10.63 5.95
N PRO A 64 -8.81 11.69 6.07
CA PRO A 64 -9.01 12.62 7.17
C PRO A 64 -10.42 13.17 7.02
N GLU A 65 -11.32 12.75 7.91
CA GLU A 65 -12.52 13.43 8.40
C GLU A 65 -13.15 14.57 7.54
N SER A 66 -13.34 14.40 6.24
CA SER A 66 -14.23 15.28 5.45
C SER A 66 -15.72 15.04 5.75
N ASP A 67 -16.03 14.28 6.81
CA ASP A 67 -17.37 14.14 7.40
C ASP A 67 -17.55 15.03 8.66
N ARG A 68 -16.59 15.92 8.97
CA ARG A 68 -16.69 16.87 10.10
C ARG A 68 -16.52 18.33 9.68
N GLN A 69 -17.31 18.77 8.70
CA GLN A 69 -17.72 20.17 8.47
C GLN A 69 -18.72 20.14 7.31
N MET A 70 -20.00 20.51 7.38
CA MET A 70 -20.92 21.12 8.36
C MET A 70 -22.29 20.48 8.03
N GLY A 71 -23.20 20.22 8.98
CA GLY A 71 -23.78 21.23 9.86
C GLY A 71 -24.90 21.93 9.12
#